data_AF-A0A7W1W212-F1
#
_entry.id   AF-A0A7W1W212-F1
#
_cell.length_a   1.000
_cell.length_b   1.000
_cell.length_c   1.000
_cell.angle_alpha   90.00
_cell.angle_beta   90.00
_cell.angle_gamma   90.00
#
_symmetry.space_group_name_H-M   'P 1'
#
loop_
_entity.id
_entity.type
_entity.pdbx_description
1 polymer ?
#
loop_
_entity_poly.entity_id
_entity_poly.type
_entity_poly.pdbx_seq_one_letter_code
_entity_poly.pdbx_strand_id
1 'polypeptide(L)'
;MKTKEDSLFQEVMDGHDAAMARMGRLAGLRKEATKKADSLARIKTPAQEKLITSLRMVAENLQASENKMNAWMEGFSIDSAKNDKDKRIAYLESEKLKVNAVKDEVLGTVAVADSLLKK
;
A
#
# COMPACT_ATOMS: atom_id res chain seq x y z
N MET A 1 -12.25 30.73 -3.98
CA MET A 1 -12.64 30.00 -2.76
C MET A 1 -12.53 28.51 -3.06
N LYS A 2 -11.91 27.71 -2.18
CA LYS A 2 -11.95 26.24 -2.30
C LYS A 2 -13.35 25.74 -1.93
N THR A 3 -13.91 24.87 -2.75
CA THR A 3 -15.19 24.20 -2.48
C THR A 3 -14.99 23.00 -1.53
N LYS A 4 -16.09 22.39 -1.06
CA LYS A 4 -16.01 21.16 -0.26
C LYS A 4 -15.44 20.03 -1.12
N GLU A 5 -15.84 19.97 -2.39
CA GLU A 5 -15.36 19.03 -3.39
C GLU A 5 -13.84 19.15 -3.60
N ASP A 6 -13.31 20.37 -3.72
CA ASP A 6 -11.86 20.61 -3.85
C ASP A 6 -11.08 20.13 -2.63
N SER A 7 -11.66 20.35 -1.44
CA SER A 7 -11.02 19.95 -0.17
C SER A 7 -10.99 18.43 -0.02
N LEU A 8 -12.10 17.75 -0.28
CA LEU A 8 -12.17 16.28 -0.26
C LEU A 8 -11.28 15.66 -1.33
N PHE A 9 -11.25 16.23 -2.54
CA PHE A 9 -10.37 15.74 -3.59
C PHE A 9 -8.90 15.84 -3.18
N GLN A 10 -8.50 16.95 -2.56
CA GLN A 10 -7.15 17.09 -2.01
C GLN A 10 -6.85 16.00 -0.96
N GLU A 11 -7.78 15.75 -0.02
CA GLU A 11 -7.59 14.71 1.00
C GLU A 11 -7.47 13.29 0.41
N VAL A 12 -8.18 13.00 -0.68
CA VAL A 12 -8.01 11.74 -1.44
C VAL A 12 -6.60 11.67 -2.02
N MET A 13 -6.15 12.72 -2.70
CA MET A 13 -4.84 12.77 -3.34
C MET A 13 -3.70 12.72 -2.31
N ASP A 14 -3.85 13.35 -1.15
CA ASP A 14 -2.87 13.28 -0.06
C ASP A 14 -2.68 11.84 0.44
N GLY A 15 -3.78 11.08 0.53
CA GLY A 15 -3.74 9.66 0.88
C GLY A 15 -3.02 8.82 -0.19
N HIS A 16 -3.31 9.09 -1.47
CA HIS A 16 -2.62 8.47 -2.61
C HIS A 16 -1.12 8.77 -2.58
N ASP A 17 -0.74 10.04 -2.46
CA ASP A 17 0.65 10.49 -2.52
C ASP A 17 1.46 9.90 -1.36
N ALA A 18 0.87 9.82 -0.17
CA ALA A 18 1.50 9.19 0.99
C ALA A 18 1.77 7.70 0.78
N ALA A 19 0.85 6.97 0.15
CA ALA A 19 1.05 5.56 -0.20
C ALA A 19 2.13 5.41 -1.30
N MET A 20 2.05 6.23 -2.35
CA MET A 20 2.98 6.21 -3.48
C MET A 20 4.41 6.55 -3.06
N ALA A 21 4.59 7.45 -2.10
CA ALA A 21 5.90 7.79 -1.54
C ALA A 21 6.64 6.57 -0.93
N ARG A 22 5.92 5.48 -0.61
CA ARG A 22 6.52 4.24 -0.09
C ARG A 22 6.62 3.11 -1.09
N MET A 23 6.00 3.20 -2.27
CA MET A 23 5.97 2.11 -3.25
C MET A 23 7.36 1.64 -3.68
N GLY A 24 8.29 2.56 -3.90
CA GLY A 24 9.68 2.21 -4.24
C GLY A 24 10.37 1.42 -3.12
N ARG A 25 10.16 1.82 -1.85
CA ARG A 25 10.71 1.11 -0.68
C ARG A 25 10.05 -0.26 -0.52
N LEU A 26 8.73 -0.34 -0.67
CA LEU A 26 7.95 -1.57 -0.64
C LEU A 26 8.49 -2.59 -1.64
N ALA A 27 8.70 -2.18 -2.91
CA ALA A 27 9.22 -3.06 -3.95
C ALA A 27 10.65 -3.56 -3.63
N GLY A 28 11.50 -2.68 -3.09
CA GLY A 28 12.84 -3.04 -2.62
C GLY A 28 12.82 -4.06 -1.48
N LEU A 29 11.99 -3.83 -0.45
CA LEU A 29 11.84 -4.73 0.69
C LEU A 29 11.28 -6.09 0.28
N ARG A 30 10.33 -6.13 -0.65
CA ARG A 30 9.76 -7.37 -1.19
C ARG A 30 10.85 -8.22 -1.82
N LYS A 31 11.64 -7.62 -2.72
CA LYS A 31 12.77 -8.30 -3.39
C LYS A 31 13.79 -8.83 -2.38
N GLU A 32 14.10 -8.04 -1.36
CA GLU A 32 15.05 -8.43 -0.31
C GLU A 32 14.53 -9.57 0.56
N ALA A 33 13.27 -9.50 1.00
CA ALA A 33 12.62 -10.53 1.78
C ALA A 33 12.59 -11.87 1.03
N THR A 34 12.19 -11.86 -0.25
CA THR A 34 12.22 -13.05 -1.12
C THR A 34 13.64 -13.60 -1.25
N LYS A 35 14.62 -12.75 -1.61
CA LYS A 35 16.02 -13.19 -1.76
C LYS A 35 16.57 -13.82 -0.49
N LYS A 36 16.28 -13.24 0.67
CA LYS A 36 16.72 -13.74 1.97
C LYS A 36 16.05 -15.06 2.31
N ALA A 37 14.74 -15.20 2.08
CA ALA A 37 14.02 -16.45 2.26
C ALA A 37 14.60 -17.57 1.39
N ASP A 38 14.85 -17.30 0.11
CA ASP A 38 15.41 -18.27 -0.84
C ASP A 38 16.83 -18.69 -0.46
N SER A 39 17.65 -17.74 -0.02
CA SER A 39 19.01 -18.03 0.45
C SER A 39 19.00 -18.95 1.66
N LEU A 40 18.14 -18.69 2.66
CA LEU A 40 18.04 -19.51 3.87
C LEU A 40 17.47 -20.90 3.56
N ALA A 41 16.48 -20.99 2.67
CA ALA A 41 15.88 -22.26 2.27
C ALA A 41 16.88 -23.23 1.62
N ARG A 42 17.94 -22.73 0.98
CA ARG A 42 19.02 -23.54 0.39
C ARG A 42 19.93 -24.20 1.43
N ILE A 43 20.05 -23.61 2.62
CA ILE A 43 20.95 -24.09 3.70
C ILE A 43 20.25 -25.18 4.54
N LYS A 44 18.91 -25.27 4.50
CA LYS A 44 18.06 -26.29 5.15
C LYS A 44 18.37 -26.51 6.64
N THR A 45 18.31 -25.45 7.44
CA THR A 45 18.41 -25.59 8.91
C THR A 45 17.02 -25.43 9.56
N PRO A 46 16.58 -26.35 10.43
CA PRO A 46 15.29 -26.24 11.13
C PRO A 46 15.18 -24.94 11.95
N ALA A 47 16.31 -24.44 12.46
CA ALA A 47 16.38 -23.18 13.20
C ALA A 47 15.95 -21.95 12.39
N GLN A 48 15.91 -22.03 11.05
CA GLN A 48 15.58 -20.91 10.16
C GLN A 48 14.17 -20.99 9.57
N GLU A 49 13.43 -22.09 9.76
CA GLU A 49 12.11 -22.27 9.15
C GLU A 49 11.13 -21.16 9.51
N LYS A 50 11.08 -20.78 10.79
CA LYS A 50 10.22 -19.68 11.26
C LYS A 50 10.55 -18.36 10.55
N LEU A 51 11.84 -18.06 10.40
CA LEU A 51 12.29 -16.84 9.72
C LEU A 51 11.98 -16.87 8.22
N ILE A 52 12.16 -18.02 7.56
CA ILE A 52 11.80 -18.21 6.15
C ILE A 52 10.30 -17.95 5.94
N THR A 53 9.45 -18.52 6.80
CA THR A 53 7.99 -18.31 6.75
C THR A 53 7.65 -16.83 6.94
N SER A 54 8.22 -16.16 7.95
CA SER A 54 7.99 -14.73 8.16
C SER A 54 8.42 -13.87 6.97
N LEU A 55 9.56 -14.19 6.34
CA LEU A 55 10.06 -13.47 5.16
C LEU A 55 9.16 -13.67 3.93
N ARG A 56 8.63 -14.87 3.73
CA ARG A 56 7.68 -15.15 2.65
C ARG A 56 6.35 -14.43 2.87
N MET A 57 5.79 -14.54 4.08
CA MET A 57 4.55 -13.85 4.43
C MET A 57 4.68 -12.33 4.25
N VAL A 58 5.77 -11.71 4.70
CA VAL A 58 5.94 -10.27 4.51
C VAL A 58 6.11 -9.90 3.03
N ALA A 59 6.78 -10.73 2.23
CA ALA A 59 6.89 -10.49 0.79
C ALA A 59 5.54 -10.57 0.07
N GLU A 60 4.69 -11.53 0.45
CA GLU A 60 3.32 -11.65 -0.05
C GLU A 60 2.46 -10.46 0.36
N ASN A 61 2.54 -10.02 1.63
CA ASN A 61 1.81 -8.86 2.11
C ASN A 61 2.23 -7.59 1.37
N LEU A 62 3.54 -7.38 1.14
CA LEU A 62 4.03 -6.24 0.36
C LEU A 62 3.45 -6.26 -1.06
N GLN A 63 3.44 -7.42 -1.72
CA GLN A 63 2.82 -7.56 -3.05
C GLN A 63 1.32 -7.27 -3.02
N ALA A 64 0.61 -7.75 -2.01
CA ALA A 64 -0.83 -7.52 -1.87
C ALA A 64 -1.15 -6.03 -1.68
N SER A 65 -0.36 -5.31 -0.88
CA SER A 65 -0.53 -3.86 -0.69
C SER A 65 -0.24 -3.07 -1.97
N GLU A 66 0.79 -3.45 -2.74
CA GLU A 66 1.05 -2.87 -4.08
C GLU A 66 -0.14 -3.10 -5.02
N ASN A 67 -0.67 -4.31 -5.07
CA ASN A 67 -1.82 -4.65 -5.92
C ASN A 67 -3.08 -3.87 -5.53
N LYS A 68 -3.33 -3.67 -4.23
CA LYS A 68 -4.46 -2.87 -3.75
C LYS A 68 -4.33 -1.40 -4.14
N MET A 69 -3.12 -0.84 -4.07
CA MET A 69 -2.88 0.52 -4.54
C MET A 69 -3.12 0.64 -6.05
N ASN A 70 -2.63 -0.32 -6.83
CA ASN A 70 -2.87 -0.35 -8.28
C ASN A 70 -4.35 -0.48 -8.63
N ALA A 71 -5.07 -1.38 -7.96
CA ALA A 71 -6.50 -1.56 -8.16
C ALA A 71 -7.30 -0.31 -7.77
N TRP A 72 -6.91 0.39 -6.70
CA TRP A 72 -7.52 1.68 -6.35
C TRP A 72 -7.27 2.72 -7.44
N MET A 73 -6.05 2.85 -7.95
CA MET A 73 -5.72 3.79 -9.02
C MET A 73 -6.49 3.49 -10.32
N GLU A 74 -6.66 2.21 -10.67
CA GLU A 74 -7.45 1.80 -11.84
C GLU A 74 -8.94 2.11 -11.68
N GLY A 75 -9.47 1.96 -10.46
CA GLY A 75 -10.88 2.25 -10.16
C GLY A 75 -11.20 3.72 -9.87
N PHE A 76 -10.18 4.54 -9.59
CA PHE A 76 -10.37 5.95 -9.24
C PHE A 76 -10.64 6.79 -10.49
N SER A 77 -11.75 7.51 -10.49
CA SER A 77 -12.17 8.39 -11.57
C SER A 77 -12.14 9.84 -11.11
N ILE A 78 -11.14 10.58 -11.57
CA ILE A 78 -10.93 12.00 -11.26
C ILE A 78 -12.16 12.84 -11.64
N ASP A 79 -12.88 12.48 -12.69
CA ASP A 79 -14.02 13.23 -13.23
C ASP A 79 -15.39 12.73 -12.75
N SER A 80 -15.42 11.71 -11.87
CA SER A 80 -16.67 11.11 -11.39
C SER A 80 -17.63 12.16 -10.83
N ALA A 81 -18.87 12.16 -11.33
CA ALA A 81 -19.96 13.04 -10.89
C ALA A 81 -19.64 14.54 -10.89
N LYS A 82 -18.68 15.04 -11.69
CA LYS A 82 -18.27 16.47 -11.69
C LYS A 82 -19.38 17.48 -11.95
N ASN A 83 -20.50 17.06 -12.54
CA ASN A 83 -21.66 17.91 -12.83
C ASN A 83 -22.77 17.82 -11.77
N ASP A 84 -22.60 16.98 -10.74
CA ASP A 84 -23.56 16.74 -9.67
C ASP A 84 -22.83 16.81 -8.33
N LYS A 85 -22.99 17.95 -7.66
CA LYS A 85 -22.25 18.29 -6.44
C LYS A 85 -22.42 17.25 -5.33
N ASP A 86 -23.65 16.82 -5.06
CA ASP A 86 -23.91 15.91 -3.94
C ASP A 86 -23.35 14.52 -4.22
N LYS A 87 -23.48 14.04 -5.47
CA LYS A 87 -22.86 12.78 -5.89
C LYS A 87 -21.33 12.85 -5.92
N ARG A 88 -20.75 14.00 -6.29
CA ARG A 88 -19.31 14.23 -6.24
C ARG A 88 -18.78 14.13 -4.82
N ILE A 89 -19.45 14.77 -3.87
CA ILE A 89 -19.07 14.74 -2.45
C ILE A 89 -19.12 13.30 -1.93
N ALA A 90 -20.23 12.59 -2.15
CA ALA A 90 -20.39 11.21 -1.69
C ALA A 90 -19.33 10.26 -2.29
N TYR A 91 -19.01 10.44 -3.58
CA TYR A 91 -17.95 9.69 -4.24
C TYR A 91 -16.59 9.95 -3.58
N LEU A 92 -16.19 11.22 -3.41
CA LEU A 92 -14.90 11.57 -2.83
C LEU A 92 -14.77 11.15 -1.37
N GLU A 93 -15.85 11.22 -0.58
CA GLU A 93 -15.86 10.71 0.80
C GLU A 93 -15.61 9.20 0.85
N SER A 94 -16.20 8.43 -0.09
CA SER A 94 -15.96 6.99 -0.22
C SER A 94 -14.52 6.69 -0.65
N GLU A 95 -14.01 7.39 -1.67
CA GLU A 95 -12.64 7.20 -2.16
C GLU A 95 -11.60 7.58 -1.12
N LYS A 96 -11.85 8.61 -0.31
CA LYS A 96 -11.00 9.01 0.81
C LYS A 96 -10.84 7.87 1.82
N LEU A 97 -11.92 7.16 2.16
CA LEU A 97 -11.85 6.04 3.08
C LEU A 97 -11.03 4.88 2.49
N LYS A 98 -11.27 4.56 1.21
CA LYS A 98 -10.54 3.48 0.51
C LYS A 98 -9.05 3.76 0.42
N VAL A 99 -8.66 4.94 -0.06
CA VAL A 99 -7.25 5.28 -0.25
C VAL A 99 -6.51 5.39 1.09
N ASN A 100 -7.18 5.84 2.16
CA ASN A 100 -6.58 5.86 3.49
C ASN A 100 -6.34 4.45 4.03
N ALA A 101 -7.27 3.50 3.81
CA ALA A 101 -7.06 2.12 4.20
C ALA A 101 -5.87 1.50 3.43
N VAL A 102 -5.75 1.77 2.12
CA VAL A 102 -4.61 1.31 1.33
C VAL A 102 -3.31 1.93 1.83
N LYS A 103 -3.29 3.25 2.09
CA LYS A 103 -2.15 3.97 2.64
C LYS A 103 -1.70 3.34 3.96
N ASP A 104 -2.62 3.11 4.89
CA ASP A 104 -2.29 2.56 6.21
C ASP A 104 -1.71 1.13 6.10
N GLU A 105 -2.25 0.32 5.18
CA GLU A 105 -1.73 -1.02 4.90
C GLU A 105 -0.31 -1.00 4.31
N VAL A 106 -0.06 -0.10 3.36
CA VAL A 106 1.27 0.10 2.76
C VAL A 106 2.28 0.53 3.82
N LEU A 107 1.95 1.55 4.62
CA LEU A 107 2.83 2.04 5.68
C LEU A 107 3.11 0.96 6.73
N GLY A 108 2.07 0.25 7.17
CA GLY A 108 2.19 -0.82 8.15
C GLY A 108 3.04 -1.98 7.66
N THR A 109 2.81 -2.45 6.43
CA THR A 109 3.55 -3.58 5.86
C THR A 109 5.02 -3.22 5.61
N VAL A 110 5.31 -2.00 5.18
CA VAL A 110 6.69 -1.50 5.07
C VAL A 110 7.38 -1.50 6.44
N ALA A 111 6.72 -1.02 7.50
CA ALA A 111 7.30 -1.00 8.85
C ALA A 111 7.59 -2.41 9.38
N VAL A 112 6.69 -3.38 9.14
CA VAL A 112 6.90 -4.79 9.50
C VAL A 112 8.11 -5.37 8.75
N ALA A 113 8.22 -5.09 7.46
CA ALA A 113 9.33 -5.55 6.64
C ALA A 113 10.68 -4.94 7.06
N ASP A 114 10.71 -3.64 7.36
CA ASP A 114 11.90 -2.94 7.87
C ASP A 114 12.37 -3.56 9.21
N SER A 115 11.44 -3.81 10.14
CA SER A 115 11.74 -4.49 11.40
C SER A 115 12.29 -5.89 11.20
N LEU A 116 11.67 -6.69 10.32
CA LEU A 116 12.11 -8.06 10.03
C LEU A 116 13.48 -8.12 9.34
N LEU A 117 13.77 -7.15 8.48
CA LEU A 117 15.02 -7.05 7.73
C LEU A 117 16.12 -6.27 8.48
N LYS A 118 15.79 -5.66 9.63
CA LYS A 118 16.66 -4.78 10.44
C LYS A 118 17.15 -3.56 9.65
N LYS A 119 16.22 -2.82 9.04
CA LYS A 119 16.51 -1.60 8.26
C LYS A 119 15.75 -0.39 8.75
#